data_AF-A0A843GGE6-F1
#
_entry.id   AF-A0A843GGE6-F1
#
_cell.length_a   1.000
_cell.length_b   1.000
_cell.length_c   1.000
_cell.angle_alpha   90.00
_cell.angle_beta   90.00
_cell.angle_gamma   90.00
#
_symmetry.space_group_name_H-M   'P 1'
#
loop_
_entity.id
_entity.type
_entity.pdbx_description
1 polymer ?
#
loop_
_entity_poly.entity_id
_entity_poly.type
_entity_poly.pdbx_seq_one_letter_code
_entity_poly.pdbx_strand_id
1 'polypeptide(L)'
;MFDSQKLAFENFVLGYKHGVYVFTKDGCRACEDYKKEIEWINNSYLYFVEVLLEEQREVLSKIIDRTAFPITVGYLDNQIKFIRQGILFEKDWAEVHKFLETFPPSPLTPEEIKNRIEKQKNRCLLTYYAIPQEIKGLDRQAILNKGIEHNEFPIDIDSVCPDLPAKDRERMLEGCYHFAKLVLWKGGAYSNFTNDIILGYTINNQEISFIERDLSEVK
;
A
#
# COMPACT_ATOMS: atom_id res chain seq x y z
N MET A 1 18.05 -17.77 22.53
CA MET A 1 18.34 -17.86 21.09
C MET A 1 17.20 -17.23 20.28
N PHE A 2 16.78 -16.01 20.68
CA PHE A 2 15.54 -15.33 20.24
C PHE A 2 15.83 -13.97 19.57
N ASP A 3 17.04 -13.43 19.76
CA ASP A 3 17.34 -12.04 19.38
C ASP A 3 17.33 -11.81 17.87
N SER A 4 17.51 -12.87 17.06
CA SER A 4 17.51 -12.76 15.60
C SER A 4 16.13 -12.58 14.98
N GLN A 5 15.05 -12.94 15.69
CA GLN A 5 13.66 -12.80 15.20
C GLN A 5 12.94 -11.59 15.80
N LYS A 6 13.52 -10.92 16.81
CA LYS A 6 12.95 -9.69 17.36
C LYS A 6 13.24 -8.52 16.44
N LEU A 7 12.20 -7.74 16.14
CA LEU A 7 12.30 -6.55 15.31
C LEU A 7 11.62 -5.38 16.03
N ALA A 8 12.35 -4.27 16.18
CA ALA A 8 11.77 -3.03 16.69
C ALA A 8 10.68 -2.50 15.74
N PHE A 9 9.65 -1.86 16.29
CA PHE A 9 8.53 -1.35 15.50
C PHE A 9 8.98 -0.32 14.45
N GLU A 10 9.93 0.55 14.81
CA GLU A 10 10.50 1.57 13.93
C GLU A 10 11.17 0.91 12.71
N ASN A 11 11.88 -0.19 12.92
CA ASN A 11 12.53 -0.94 11.85
C ASN A 11 11.49 -1.61 10.93
N PHE A 12 10.36 -2.06 11.48
CA PHE A 12 9.25 -2.55 10.66
C PHE A 12 8.63 -1.43 9.81
N VAL A 13 8.43 -0.24 10.37
CA VAL A 13 7.83 0.90 9.66
C VAL A 13 8.74 1.36 8.52
N LEU A 14 10.02 1.58 8.81
CA LEU A 14 11.00 2.12 7.86
C LEU A 14 11.52 1.09 6.86
N GLY A 15 11.36 -0.20 7.15
CA GLY A 15 11.93 -1.30 6.39
C GLY A 15 11.05 -1.81 5.25
N TYR A 16 11.70 -2.51 4.32
CA TYR A 16 11.04 -3.37 3.36
C TYR A 16 10.42 -4.58 4.08
N LYS A 17 9.11 -4.77 3.88
CA LYS A 17 8.32 -5.79 4.55
C LYS A 17 8.25 -7.04 3.68
N HIS A 18 8.84 -8.13 4.16
CA HIS A 18 8.91 -9.41 3.46
C HIS A 18 9.15 -10.53 4.48
N GLY A 19 8.12 -11.34 4.71
CA GLY A 19 8.10 -12.32 5.79
C GLY A 19 6.78 -12.31 6.55
N VAL A 20 6.74 -13.02 7.67
CA VAL A 20 5.63 -13.08 8.61
C VAL A 20 5.98 -12.27 9.84
N TYR A 21 5.09 -11.37 10.24
CA TYR A 21 5.28 -10.46 11.36
C TYR A 21 4.20 -10.74 12.41
N VAL A 22 4.63 -11.10 13.61
CA VAL A 22 3.77 -11.29 14.77
C VAL A 22 3.88 -10.03 15.63
N PHE A 23 2.85 -9.19 15.57
CA PHE A 23 2.77 -8.02 16.44
C PHE A 23 2.17 -8.39 17.78
N THR A 24 2.81 -7.92 18.83
CA THR A 24 2.41 -8.14 20.22
C THR A 24 2.40 -6.81 20.96
N LYS A 25 1.57 -6.72 21.99
CA LYS A 25 1.50 -5.55 22.86
C LYS A 25 2.07 -5.88 24.24
N ASP A 26 2.70 -4.91 24.87
CA ASP A 26 3.11 -5.05 26.27
C ASP A 26 1.89 -5.24 27.22
N GLY A 27 2.07 -6.03 28.27
CA GLY A 27 1.01 -6.39 29.23
C GLY A 27 -0.12 -7.27 28.68
N CYS A 28 0.01 -7.79 27.46
CA CYS A 28 -0.97 -8.70 26.84
C CYS A 28 -0.61 -10.16 27.15
N ARG A 29 -1.32 -10.78 28.09
CA ARG A 29 -1.08 -12.20 28.45
C ARG A 29 -1.22 -13.15 27.27
N ALA A 30 -2.24 -12.97 26.43
CA ALA A 30 -2.42 -13.76 25.21
C ALA A 30 -1.23 -13.62 24.25
N CYS A 31 -0.56 -12.47 24.23
CA CYS A 31 0.60 -12.23 23.39
C CYS A 31 1.86 -12.91 23.94
N GLU A 32 2.01 -12.96 25.26
CA GLU A 32 3.09 -13.72 25.93
C GLU A 32 2.92 -15.22 25.71
N ASP A 33 1.70 -15.73 25.89
CA ASP A 33 1.38 -17.14 25.67
C ASP A 33 1.63 -17.52 24.20
N TYR A 34 1.18 -16.67 23.27
CA TYR A 34 1.41 -16.89 21.84
C TYR A 34 2.91 -16.96 21.52
N LYS A 35 3.72 -16.00 21.98
CA LYS A 35 5.18 -15.98 21.75
C LYS A 35 5.84 -17.29 22.19
N LYS A 36 5.45 -17.83 23.35
CA LYS A 36 5.99 -19.10 23.88
C LYS A 36 5.58 -20.29 23.02
N GLU A 37 4.32 -20.32 22.57
CA GLU A 37 3.81 -21.42 21.74
C GLU A 37 4.55 -21.55 20.41
N ILE A 38 5.11 -20.45 19.90
CA ILE A 38 5.68 -20.39 18.54
C ILE A 38 7.18 -20.11 18.55
N GLU A 39 7.79 -20.06 19.74
CA GLU A 39 9.22 -19.86 19.98
C GLU A 39 10.10 -20.91 19.28
N TRP A 40 9.60 -22.13 19.13
CA TRP A 40 10.33 -23.22 18.48
C TRP A 40 10.44 -23.06 16.96
N ILE A 41 9.68 -22.15 16.34
CA ILE A 41 9.69 -21.92 14.90
C ILE A 41 10.87 -21.01 14.55
N ASN A 42 12.03 -21.63 14.35
CA ASN A 42 13.23 -20.93 13.90
C ASN A 42 13.18 -20.71 12.38
N ASN A 43 12.77 -19.50 11.96
CA ASN A 43 12.71 -19.11 10.56
C ASN A 43 13.19 -17.65 10.39
N SER A 44 14.09 -17.43 9.42
CA SER A 44 14.69 -16.13 9.12
C SER A 44 13.71 -15.06 8.61
N TYR A 45 12.49 -15.46 8.25
CA TYR A 45 11.40 -14.63 7.77
C TYR A 45 10.22 -14.55 8.74
N LEU A 46 10.35 -15.11 9.95
CA LEU A 46 9.39 -14.92 11.03
C LEU A 46 9.93 -13.89 12.02
N TYR A 47 9.21 -12.78 12.19
CA TYR A 47 9.60 -11.66 13.04
C TYR A 47 8.59 -11.41 14.14
N PHE A 48 9.08 -11.13 15.35
CA PHE A 48 8.27 -10.63 16.46
C PHE A 48 8.46 -9.13 16.59
N VAL A 49 7.36 -8.39 16.48
CA VAL A 49 7.35 -6.94 16.60
C VAL A 49 6.60 -6.56 17.87
N GLU A 50 7.27 -5.89 18.79
CA GLU A 50 6.65 -5.37 20.01
C GLU A 50 6.13 -3.95 19.77
N VAL A 51 4.84 -3.76 20.03
CA VAL A 51 4.14 -2.48 19.99
C VAL A 51 3.99 -2.01 21.43
N LEU A 52 4.83 -1.04 21.80
CA LEU A 52 4.96 -0.56 23.18
C LEU A 52 4.15 0.72 23.40
N LEU A 53 4.13 1.60 22.39
CA LEU A 53 3.50 2.92 22.50
C LEU A 53 2.12 2.93 21.86
N GLU A 54 1.25 3.80 22.38
CA GLU A 54 -0.09 4.02 21.83
C GLU A 54 -0.04 4.58 20.40
N GLU A 55 0.90 5.47 20.11
CA GLU A 55 1.14 6.03 18.77
C GLU A 55 1.54 4.94 17.75
N GLN A 56 2.37 3.98 18.16
CA GLN A 56 2.73 2.83 17.32
C GLN A 56 1.50 1.97 16.99
N ARG A 57 0.56 1.86 17.94
CA ARG A 57 -0.71 1.14 17.74
C ARG A 57 -1.59 1.83 16.71
N GLU A 58 -1.68 3.16 16.76
CA GLU A 58 -2.43 3.95 15.78
C GLU A 58 -1.80 3.86 14.38
N VAL A 59 -0.47 3.90 14.29
CA VAL A 59 0.24 3.71 13.01
C VAL A 59 -0.03 2.29 12.49
N LEU A 60 0.10 1.27 13.34
CA LEU A 60 -0.15 -0.11 12.93
C LEU A 60 -1.59 -0.29 12.44
N SER A 61 -2.58 0.24 13.16
CA SER A 61 -3.99 0.13 12.78
C SER A 61 -4.28 0.79 11.44
N LYS A 62 -3.61 1.90 11.10
CA LYS A 62 -3.69 2.50 9.75
C LYS A 62 -3.06 1.63 8.66
N ILE A 63 -1.99 0.88 8.99
CA ILE A 63 -1.30 0.01 8.01
C ILE A 63 -2.09 -1.27 7.73
N ILE A 64 -2.64 -1.91 8.77
CA ILE A 64 -3.26 -3.25 8.65
C ILE A 64 -4.79 -3.24 8.82
N ASP A 65 -5.38 -2.08 9.08
CA ASP A 65 -6.82 -1.90 9.33
C ASP A 65 -7.36 -2.77 10.49
N ARG A 66 -6.52 -3.08 11.48
CA ARG A 66 -6.88 -3.95 12.63
C ARG A 66 -6.22 -3.46 13.91
N THR A 67 -6.88 -3.71 15.05
CA THR A 67 -6.47 -3.17 16.36
C THR A 67 -6.25 -4.23 17.45
N ALA A 68 -6.66 -5.48 17.22
CA ALA A 68 -6.53 -6.56 18.20
C ALA A 68 -5.14 -7.22 18.17
N PHE A 69 -4.63 -7.59 19.35
CA PHE A 69 -3.36 -8.30 19.54
C PHE A 69 -3.58 -9.66 20.24
N PRO A 70 -2.71 -10.67 20.01
CA PRO A 70 -1.64 -10.67 19.02
C PRO A 70 -2.21 -10.67 17.59
N ILE A 71 -1.41 -10.22 16.63
CA ILE A 71 -1.81 -10.20 15.21
C ILE A 71 -0.64 -10.67 14.35
N THR A 72 -0.92 -11.64 13.49
CA THR A 72 0.06 -12.22 12.57
C THR A 72 -0.24 -11.72 11.15
N VAL A 73 0.76 -11.15 10.49
CA VAL A 73 0.62 -10.54 9.17
C VAL A 73 1.68 -11.08 8.24
N GLY A 74 1.27 -11.64 7.11
CA GLY A 74 2.17 -12.07 6.04
C GLY A 74 2.38 -10.96 5.03
N TYR A 75 3.63 -10.56 4.82
CA TYR A 75 4.03 -9.61 3.79
C TYR A 75 4.86 -10.29 2.70
N LEU A 76 4.55 -9.95 1.46
CA LEU A 76 5.39 -10.26 0.30
C LEU A 76 5.58 -8.98 -0.50
N ASP A 77 6.81 -8.46 -0.49
CA ASP A 77 7.21 -7.25 -1.22
C ASP A 77 6.37 -6.00 -0.85
N ASN A 78 6.30 -5.67 0.44
CA ASN A 78 5.47 -4.61 1.02
C ASN A 78 3.94 -4.79 0.85
N GLN A 79 3.48 -5.89 0.26
CA GLN A 79 2.06 -6.19 0.14
C GLN A 79 1.61 -7.17 1.21
N ILE A 80 0.53 -6.82 1.90
CA ILE A 80 -0.16 -7.74 2.80
C ILE A 80 -0.76 -8.88 1.98
N LYS A 81 -0.44 -10.12 2.36
CA LYS A 81 -1.01 -11.35 1.77
C LYS A 81 -2.06 -11.96 2.67
N PHE A 82 -1.89 -11.85 3.98
CA PHE A 82 -2.90 -12.23 4.95
C PHE A 82 -2.72 -11.47 6.25
N ILE A 83 -3.81 -11.40 7.02
CA ILE A 83 -3.86 -10.92 8.40
C ILE A 83 -4.63 -11.96 9.21
N ARG A 84 -4.13 -12.33 10.38
CA ARG A 84 -4.81 -13.18 11.34
C ARG A 84 -4.75 -12.57 12.73
N GLN A 85 -5.90 -12.44 13.37
CA GLN A 85 -6.04 -11.88 14.71
C GLN A 85 -6.11 -13.00 15.75
N GLY A 86 -5.51 -12.75 16.91
CA GLY A 86 -5.48 -13.69 18.01
C GLY A 86 -4.36 -14.73 17.88
N ILE A 87 -4.41 -15.70 18.81
CA ILE A 87 -3.54 -16.87 18.81
C ILE A 87 -3.95 -17.77 17.65
N LEU A 88 -2.97 -18.17 16.85
CA LEU A 88 -3.20 -19.09 15.73
C LEU A 88 -3.20 -20.53 16.22
N PHE A 89 -4.20 -21.29 15.79
CA PHE A 89 -4.30 -22.73 16.03
C PHE A 89 -3.73 -23.51 14.84
N GLU A 90 -3.60 -24.84 14.97
CA GLU A 90 -2.91 -25.71 13.99
C GLU A 90 -3.27 -25.45 12.52
N LYS A 91 -4.55 -25.20 12.21
CA LYS A 91 -5.00 -24.95 10.84
C LYS A 91 -4.50 -23.62 10.28
N ASP A 92 -4.46 -22.58 11.09
CA ASP A 92 -3.93 -21.27 10.70
C ASP A 92 -2.40 -21.32 10.58
N TRP A 93 -1.75 -22.12 11.44
CA TRP A 93 -0.31 -22.37 11.34
C TRP A 93 0.08 -23.09 10.06
N ALA A 94 -0.73 -24.02 9.54
CA ALA A 94 -0.44 -24.68 8.27
C ALA A 94 -0.36 -23.68 7.10
N GLU A 95 -1.22 -22.65 7.08
CA GLU A 95 -1.16 -21.57 6.10
C GLU A 95 0.11 -20.72 6.27
N VAL A 96 0.45 -20.36 7.51
CA VAL A 96 1.66 -19.58 7.82
C VAL A 96 2.92 -20.35 7.44
N HIS A 97 3.01 -21.65 7.75
CA HIS A 97 4.13 -22.50 7.36
C HIS A 97 4.28 -22.60 5.85
N LYS A 98 3.18 -22.86 5.13
CA LYS A 98 3.19 -22.90 3.66
C LYS A 98 3.62 -21.56 3.07
N PHE A 99 3.25 -20.45 3.69
CA PHE A 99 3.71 -19.13 3.28
C PHE A 99 5.21 -18.94 3.57
N LEU A 100 5.69 -19.38 4.74
CA LEU A 100 7.10 -19.33 5.09
C LEU A 100 8.00 -20.16 4.16
N GLU A 101 7.49 -21.27 3.63
CA GLU A 101 8.17 -22.11 2.62
C GLU A 101 8.38 -21.40 1.27
N THR A 102 7.68 -20.29 1.01
CA THR A 102 7.88 -19.49 -0.21
C THR A 102 9.13 -18.62 -0.16
N PHE A 103 9.70 -18.41 1.03
CA PHE A 103 10.90 -17.60 1.21
C PHE A 103 12.18 -18.44 1.03
N PRO A 104 13.29 -17.84 0.58
CA PRO A 104 14.56 -18.54 0.50
C PRO A 104 15.07 -18.93 1.91
N PRO A 105 16.02 -19.85 2.02
CA PRO A 105 16.50 -20.35 3.31
C PRO A 105 17.34 -19.34 4.12
N SER A 106 17.63 -18.16 3.57
CA SER A 106 18.43 -17.12 4.22
C SER A 106 17.84 -15.75 3.93
N PRO A 107 17.96 -14.76 4.85
CA PRO A 107 17.48 -13.40 4.63
C PRO A 107 18.00 -12.80 3.32
N LEU A 108 17.23 -11.88 2.76
CA LEU A 108 17.65 -11.13 1.59
C LEU A 108 18.88 -10.27 1.91
N THR A 109 19.82 -10.24 0.99
CA THR A 109 20.96 -9.31 1.03
C THR A 109 20.48 -7.86 0.86
N PRO A 110 21.25 -6.86 1.34
CA PRO A 110 20.91 -5.44 1.13
C PRO A 110 20.68 -5.07 -0.34
N GLU A 111 21.42 -5.68 -1.26
CA GLU A 111 21.28 -5.46 -2.71
C GLU A 111 19.98 -6.07 -3.26
N GLU A 112 19.60 -7.27 -2.81
CA GLU A 112 18.31 -7.86 -3.17
C GLU A 112 17.13 -7.06 -2.61
N ILE A 113 17.24 -6.57 -1.37
CA ILE A 113 16.24 -5.67 -0.78
C ILE A 113 16.11 -4.40 -1.62
N LYS A 114 17.23 -3.76 -1.97
CA LYS A 114 17.25 -2.58 -2.82
C LYS A 114 16.60 -2.84 -4.17
N ASN A 115 16.97 -3.91 -4.86
CA ASN A 115 16.40 -4.30 -6.15
C ASN A 115 14.89 -4.56 -6.07
N ARG A 116 14.42 -5.19 -4.98
CA ARG A 116 12.98 -5.42 -4.78
C ARG A 116 12.23 -4.14 -4.43
N ILE A 117 12.81 -3.26 -3.60
CA ILE A 117 12.26 -1.92 -3.34
C ILE A 117 12.15 -1.14 -4.65
N GLU A 118 13.20 -1.10 -5.46
CA GLU A 118 13.20 -0.42 -6.77
C GLU A 118 12.17 -1.03 -7.70
N LYS A 119 12.06 -2.36 -7.78
CA LYS A 119 11.01 -3.03 -8.54
C LYS A 119 9.61 -2.64 -8.10
N GLN A 120 9.37 -2.50 -6.79
CA GLN A 120 8.08 -2.05 -6.26
C GLN A 120 7.84 -0.55 -6.52
N LYS A 121 8.87 0.29 -6.39
CA LYS A 121 8.80 1.73 -6.73
C LYS A 121 8.55 1.96 -8.22
N ASN A 122 9.06 1.07 -9.07
CA ASN A 122 8.87 1.10 -10.52
C ASN A 122 7.60 0.38 -10.96
N ARG A 123 6.74 -0.10 -10.03
CA ARG A 123 5.43 -0.61 -10.43
C ARG A 123 4.58 0.54 -10.94
N CYS A 124 3.92 0.28 -12.06
CA CYS A 124 3.01 1.22 -12.68
C CYS A 124 1.85 1.54 -11.71
N LEU A 125 1.69 2.81 -11.34
CA LEU A 125 0.62 3.25 -10.44
C LEU A 125 -0.61 3.69 -11.23
N LEU A 126 -1.79 3.16 -10.88
CA LEU A 126 -3.05 3.68 -11.38
C LEU A 126 -3.12 5.17 -11.05
N THR A 127 -3.24 6.03 -12.06
CA THR A 127 -3.15 7.47 -11.87
C THR A 127 -4.29 8.16 -12.61
N TYR A 128 -5.11 8.91 -11.89
CA TYR A 128 -6.16 9.75 -12.41
C TYR A 128 -5.59 11.08 -12.87
N TYR A 129 -5.85 11.42 -14.12
CA TYR A 129 -5.41 12.64 -14.76
C TYR A 129 -6.59 13.59 -14.90
N ALA A 130 -6.56 14.68 -14.12
CA ALA A 130 -7.42 15.83 -14.34
C ALA A 130 -6.72 16.75 -15.34
N ILE A 131 -7.26 16.81 -16.56
CA ILE A 131 -6.71 17.60 -17.66
C ILE A 131 -7.71 18.69 -18.01
N PRO A 132 -7.29 19.97 -18.12
CA PRO A 132 -8.19 21.06 -18.48
C PRO A 132 -9.02 20.78 -19.74
N GLN A 133 -10.29 21.18 -19.74
CA GLN A 133 -11.29 20.79 -20.73
C GLN A 133 -11.01 21.35 -22.13
N GLU A 134 -10.25 22.44 -22.21
CA GLU A 134 -9.80 23.05 -23.45
C GLU A 134 -8.77 22.20 -24.19
N ILE A 135 -8.07 21.28 -23.50
CA ILE A 135 -7.06 20.41 -24.07
C ILE A 135 -7.72 19.15 -24.65
N LYS A 136 -7.58 18.97 -25.96
CA LYS A 136 -8.28 17.94 -26.73
C LYS A 136 -7.35 17.21 -27.68
N GLY A 137 -7.81 16.06 -28.18
CA GLY A 137 -7.16 15.33 -29.26
C GLY A 137 -5.72 14.94 -28.94
N LEU A 138 -4.80 15.26 -29.85
CA LEU A 138 -3.40 14.81 -29.79
C LEU A 138 -2.65 15.38 -28.58
N ASP A 139 -2.93 16.61 -28.16
CA ASP A 139 -2.28 17.22 -26.98
C ASP A 139 -2.69 16.51 -25.70
N ARG A 140 -3.97 16.10 -25.62
CA ARG A 140 -4.48 15.30 -24.49
C ARG A 140 -3.84 13.92 -24.46
N GLN A 141 -3.68 13.27 -25.61
CA GLN A 141 -3.01 11.98 -25.69
C GLN A 141 -1.51 12.09 -25.35
N ALA A 142 -0.85 13.19 -25.74
CA ALA A 142 0.55 13.44 -25.40
C ALA A 142 0.75 13.55 -23.88
N ILE A 143 -0.15 14.25 -23.18
CA ILE A 143 -0.18 14.32 -21.70
C ILE A 143 -0.29 12.92 -21.09
N LEU A 144 -1.22 12.09 -21.57
CA LEU A 144 -1.39 10.74 -21.05
C LEU A 144 -0.13 9.90 -21.31
N ASN A 145 0.44 9.98 -22.52
CA ASN A 145 1.67 9.26 -22.85
C ASN A 145 2.85 9.68 -21.97
N LYS A 146 2.91 10.95 -21.56
CA LYS A 146 3.92 11.43 -20.59
C LYS A 146 3.83 10.71 -19.25
N GLY A 147 2.63 10.30 -18.84
CA GLY A 147 2.43 9.49 -17.64
C GLY A 147 3.19 8.17 -17.66
N ILE A 148 3.36 7.56 -18.83
CA ILE A 148 4.10 6.31 -18.97
C ILE A 148 5.58 6.52 -18.58
N GLU A 149 6.17 7.67 -18.94
CA GLU A 149 7.55 8.02 -18.54
C GLU A 149 7.71 8.18 -17.02
N HIS A 150 6.61 8.45 -16.32
CA HIS A 150 6.56 8.54 -14.87
C HIS A 150 6.22 7.22 -14.17
N ASN A 151 6.21 6.09 -14.90
CA ASN A 151 5.70 4.79 -14.41
C ASN A 151 4.26 4.88 -13.89
N GLU A 152 3.40 5.59 -14.61
CA GLU A 152 1.98 5.72 -14.27
C GLU A 152 1.12 5.01 -15.31
N PHE A 153 -0.02 4.48 -14.86
CA PHE A 153 -1.10 3.99 -15.72
C PHE A 153 -2.16 5.10 -15.78
N PRO A 154 -2.09 6.00 -16.77
CA PRO A 154 -2.88 7.21 -16.81
C PRO A 154 -4.33 6.90 -17.20
N ILE A 155 -5.27 7.29 -16.34
CA ILE A 155 -6.69 7.29 -16.63
C ILE A 155 -7.12 8.74 -16.81
N ASP A 156 -7.57 9.05 -18.01
CA ASP A 156 -8.24 10.30 -18.29
C ASP A 156 -9.64 10.32 -17.62
N ILE A 157 -9.82 11.20 -16.63
CA ILE A 157 -11.07 11.31 -15.89
C ILE A 157 -12.25 11.63 -16.82
N ASP A 158 -12.08 12.56 -17.76
CA ASP A 158 -13.20 12.98 -18.63
C ASP A 158 -13.55 11.95 -19.69
N SER A 159 -12.58 11.13 -20.09
CA SER A 159 -12.75 10.15 -21.17
C SER A 159 -12.97 8.72 -20.68
N VAL A 160 -13.02 8.48 -19.36
CA VAL A 160 -13.27 7.13 -18.83
C VAL A 160 -14.69 6.68 -19.18
N CYS A 161 -14.80 5.54 -19.87
CA CYS A 161 -16.07 4.89 -20.24
C CYS A 161 -17.17 5.89 -20.70
N PRO A 162 -16.96 6.61 -21.81
CA PRO A 162 -17.78 7.76 -22.20
C PRO A 162 -19.25 7.41 -22.48
N ASP A 163 -19.52 6.13 -22.78
CA ASP A 163 -20.86 5.61 -23.03
C ASP A 163 -21.69 5.41 -21.75
N LEU A 164 -21.05 5.47 -20.57
CA LEU A 164 -21.73 5.34 -19.28
C LEU A 164 -22.24 6.69 -18.76
N PRO A 165 -23.39 6.69 -18.03
CA PRO A 165 -23.84 7.86 -17.31
C PRO A 165 -22.76 8.40 -16.35
N ALA A 166 -22.67 9.73 -16.22
CA ALA A 166 -21.68 10.40 -15.37
C ALA A 166 -21.63 9.81 -13.94
N LYS A 167 -22.80 9.61 -13.33
CA LYS A 167 -22.90 9.04 -11.97
C LYS A 167 -22.31 7.63 -11.82
N ASP A 168 -22.40 6.81 -12.86
CA ASP A 168 -21.84 5.45 -12.81
C ASP A 168 -20.32 5.48 -13.01
N ARG A 169 -19.83 6.40 -13.85
CA ARG A 169 -18.40 6.69 -14.00
C ARG A 169 -17.78 7.23 -12.71
N GLU A 170 -18.48 8.13 -12.02
CA GLU A 170 -18.08 8.63 -10.69
C GLU A 170 -17.87 7.48 -9.71
N ARG A 171 -18.86 6.59 -9.58
CA ARG A 171 -18.77 5.42 -8.69
C ARG A 171 -17.63 4.49 -9.03
N MET A 172 -17.36 4.28 -10.33
CA MET A 172 -16.21 3.48 -10.76
C MET A 172 -14.88 4.11 -10.30
N LEU A 173 -14.73 5.42 -10.47
CA LEU A 173 -13.51 6.12 -10.08
C LEU A 173 -13.35 6.17 -8.55
N GLU A 174 -14.44 6.41 -7.82
CA GLU A 174 -14.50 6.45 -6.35
C GLU A 174 -13.98 5.16 -5.72
N GLY A 175 -14.32 4.01 -6.29
CA GLY A 175 -13.87 2.70 -5.82
C GLY A 175 -12.34 2.53 -5.76
N CYS A 176 -11.57 3.40 -6.42
CA CYS A 176 -10.10 3.33 -6.42
C CYS A 176 -9.41 4.52 -5.73
N TYR A 177 -10.14 5.45 -5.11
CA TYR A 177 -9.54 6.65 -4.49
C TYR A 177 -8.44 6.35 -3.48
N HIS A 178 -8.48 5.20 -2.82
CA HIS A 178 -7.56 4.83 -1.74
C HIS A 178 -6.19 4.36 -2.23
N PHE A 179 -6.05 4.08 -3.53
CA PHE A 179 -4.79 3.57 -4.11
C PHE A 179 -4.42 4.20 -5.46
N ALA A 180 -5.36 4.86 -6.14
CA ALA A 180 -5.07 5.63 -7.33
C ALA A 180 -4.38 6.95 -6.94
N LYS A 181 -3.37 7.35 -7.68
CA LYS A 181 -2.74 8.68 -7.57
C LYS A 181 -3.59 9.71 -8.32
N LEU A 182 -3.69 10.95 -7.84
CA LEU A 182 -4.32 12.05 -8.58
C LEU A 182 -3.27 13.05 -9.08
N VAL A 183 -3.28 13.34 -10.38
CA VAL A 183 -2.43 14.34 -11.06
C VAL A 183 -3.32 15.43 -11.65
N LEU A 184 -3.01 16.68 -11.31
CA LEU A 184 -3.68 17.88 -11.82
C LEU A 184 -2.77 18.62 -12.82
N TRP A 185 -3.20 18.71 -14.08
CA TRP A 185 -2.47 19.48 -15.08
C TRP A 185 -2.93 20.93 -15.09
N LYS A 186 -2.01 21.85 -14.74
CA LYS A 186 -2.30 23.29 -14.68
C LYS A 186 -2.38 23.90 -16.08
N GLY A 187 -3.21 24.91 -16.25
CA GLY A 187 -3.27 25.68 -17.50
C GLY A 187 -4.64 26.18 -17.90
N GLY A 188 -5.70 25.78 -17.19
CA GLY A 188 -7.04 26.35 -17.34
C GLY A 188 -8.11 25.58 -16.57
N ALA A 189 -9.31 25.44 -17.14
CA ALA A 189 -10.50 25.04 -16.39
C ALA A 189 -10.81 23.55 -16.53
N TYR A 190 -11.07 22.86 -15.43
CA TYR A 190 -11.55 21.48 -15.45
C TYR A 190 -13.06 21.42 -15.73
N SER A 191 -13.52 20.29 -16.28
CA SER A 191 -14.95 20.02 -16.44
C SER A 191 -15.64 19.89 -15.08
N ASN A 192 -16.96 20.06 -15.03
CA ASN A 192 -17.74 19.83 -13.80
C ASN A 192 -17.53 18.42 -13.26
N PHE A 193 -17.57 17.42 -14.15
CA PHE A 193 -17.31 16.03 -13.80
C PHE A 193 -15.93 15.84 -13.16
N THR A 194 -14.88 16.39 -13.76
CA THR A 194 -13.53 16.32 -13.20
C THR A 194 -13.45 17.03 -11.84
N ASN A 195 -14.11 18.17 -11.66
CA ASN A 195 -14.17 18.86 -10.36
C ASN A 195 -14.86 18.00 -9.29
N ASP A 196 -15.94 17.28 -9.63
CA ASP A 196 -16.64 16.38 -8.71
C ASP A 196 -15.73 15.22 -8.27
N ILE A 197 -14.93 14.67 -9.19
CA ILE A 197 -13.93 13.63 -8.87
C ILE A 197 -12.81 14.18 -7.98
N ILE A 198 -12.27 15.37 -8.27
CA ILE A 198 -11.25 16.01 -7.43
C ILE A 198 -11.77 16.22 -6.01
N LEU A 199 -13.00 16.72 -5.87
CA LEU A 199 -13.64 16.94 -4.58
C LEU A 199 -13.85 15.62 -3.83
N GLY A 200 -14.42 14.62 -4.48
CA GLY A 200 -14.64 13.29 -3.90
C GLY A 200 -13.33 12.63 -3.45
N TYR A 201 -12.29 12.71 -4.29
CA TYR A 201 -10.96 12.19 -3.96
C TYR A 201 -10.37 12.89 -2.73
N THR A 202 -10.51 14.22 -2.64
CA THR A 202 -10.01 15.03 -1.52
C THR A 202 -10.72 14.70 -0.21
N ILE A 203 -12.04 14.50 -0.25
CA ILE A 203 -12.83 14.14 0.94
C ILE A 203 -12.42 12.76 1.47
N ASN A 204 -12.19 11.80 0.58
CA ASN A 204 -11.87 10.43 0.96
C ASN A 204 -10.42 10.25 1.43
N ASN A 205 -9.49 11.02 0.87
CA ASN A 205 -8.07 10.94 1.21
C ASN A 205 -7.67 12.10 2.14
N GLN A 206 -8.27 12.14 3.33
CA GLN A 206 -8.29 13.24 4.32
C GLN A 206 -6.97 13.99 4.59
N GLU A 207 -5.82 13.49 4.14
CA GLU A 207 -4.52 14.19 4.11
C GLU A 207 -3.64 13.74 2.90
N ILE A 208 -3.91 14.15 1.65
CA ILE A 208 -2.97 13.94 0.52
C ILE A 208 -2.86 15.16 -0.42
N SER A 209 -1.60 15.51 -0.74
CA SER A 209 -1.17 16.41 -1.80
C SER A 209 -1.34 15.74 -3.18
N PHE A 210 -2.24 16.27 -4.01
CA PHE A 210 -2.24 15.95 -5.43
C PHE A 210 -0.92 16.39 -6.07
N ILE A 211 -0.49 15.69 -7.12
CA ILE A 211 0.68 16.10 -7.89
C ILE A 211 0.22 17.08 -8.95
N GLU A 212 0.71 18.30 -8.85
CA GLU A 212 0.49 19.31 -9.88
C GLU A 212 1.59 19.20 -10.93
N ARG A 213 1.20 19.24 -12.21
CA ARG A 213 2.12 19.28 -13.35
C ARG A 213 1.80 20.45 -14.26
N ASP A 214 2.82 20.99 -14.89
CA ASP A 214 2.67 22.10 -15.84
C ASP A 214 2.66 21.57 -17.28
N LEU A 215 1.79 22.12 -18.12
CA LEU A 215 1.70 21.73 -19.55
C LEU A 215 3.00 21.97 -20.33
N SER A 216 3.91 22.82 -19.83
CA SER A 216 5.26 22.96 -20.37
C SER A 216 6.08 21.68 -20.32
N GLU A 217 5.74 20.71 -19.47
CA GLU A 217 6.41 19.41 -19.36
C GLU A 217 6.09 18.45 -20.53
N VAL A 218 5.12 18.80 -21.38
CA VAL A 218 4.68 17.99 -22.53
C VAL A 218 5.41 18.39 -23.83
N LYS A 219 6.03 19.57 -23.86
CA LYS A 219 6.76 20.12 -25.03
C LYS A 219 8.22 19.67 -25.04
#